data_AF-A0A024WR88-F1
#
_entry.id   AF-A0A024WR88-F1
#
_cell.length_a   1.000
_cell.length_b   1.000
_cell.length_c   1.000
_cell.angle_alpha   90.00
_cell.angle_beta   90.00
_cell.angle_gamma   90.00
#
_symmetry.space_group_name_H-M   'P 1'
#
loop_
_entity.id
_entity.type
_entity.pdbx_description
1 polymer ?
#
loop_
_entity_poly.entity_id
_entity_poly.type
_entity_poly.pdbx_seq_one_letter_code
_entity_poly.pdbx_strand_id
1 'polypeptide(L)'
;MKPPKQLPFEGESNYRSDYGPKPLPELPPRIEMKLPKSLPFEGESNYRSEFGPKPLPELPPKIYMQPPKPLPFEGESNYRSEFGPKPLPELPPRHETKLVKQLPFEGESSYRTEYIRKVLPVCPVELLPKYPTPTYPSQHVFWDRETKKWY
;
A
#
# COMPACT_ATOMS: atom_id res chain seq x y z
N MET A 1 103.28 -107.73 -15.00
CA MET A 1 103.88 -106.68 -14.13
C MET A 1 102.78 -105.69 -13.77
N LYS A 2 102.66 -105.31 -12.49
CA LYS A 2 101.66 -104.34 -12.00
C LYS A 2 102.43 -103.24 -11.25
N PRO A 3 102.21 -101.94 -11.52
CA PRO A 3 102.94 -100.88 -10.83
C PRO A 3 102.57 -100.84 -9.33
N PRO A 4 103.50 -100.46 -8.44
CA PRO A 4 103.22 -100.38 -7.01
C PRO A 4 102.19 -99.27 -6.73
N LYS A 5 101.25 -99.56 -5.81
CA LYS A 5 100.26 -98.60 -5.33
C LYS A 5 100.98 -97.38 -4.74
N GLN A 6 100.62 -96.19 -5.20
CA GLN A 6 101.09 -94.93 -4.61
C GLN A 6 100.41 -94.75 -3.26
N LEU A 7 101.20 -94.57 -2.19
CA LEU A 7 100.71 -94.17 -0.88
C LEU A 7 100.42 -92.64 -0.89
N PRO A 8 99.43 -92.17 -0.11
CA PRO A 8 99.18 -90.74 0.04
C PRO A 8 100.41 -90.02 0.62
N PHE A 9 100.66 -88.80 0.15
CA PHE A 9 101.76 -87.96 0.63
C PHE A 9 101.36 -87.27 1.93
N GLU A 10 101.98 -87.69 3.03
CA GLU A 10 101.76 -87.16 4.39
C GLU A 10 102.75 -86.04 4.74
N GLY A 11 103.04 -85.15 3.79
CA GLY A 11 103.95 -84.04 4.00
C GLY A 11 103.22 -82.73 4.24
N GLU A 12 103.05 -82.35 5.50
CA GLU A 12 102.72 -80.98 5.87
C GLU A 12 103.98 -80.24 6.33
N SER A 13 104.13 -78.97 5.92
CA SER A 13 105.25 -78.14 6.39
C SER A 13 105.00 -77.69 7.83
N ASN A 14 106.07 -77.56 8.63
CA ASN A 14 106.01 -77.02 10.00
C ASN A 14 105.25 -75.68 10.08
N TYR A 15 105.39 -74.84 9.04
CA TYR A 15 104.68 -73.58 9.00
C TYR A 15 103.15 -73.76 8.97
N ARG A 16 102.66 -74.76 8.24
CA ARG A 16 101.24 -75.01 8.06
C ARG A 16 100.59 -75.66 9.29
N SER A 17 101.35 -76.44 10.06
CA SER A 17 100.88 -76.97 11.35
C SER A 17 100.79 -75.88 12.43
N ASP A 18 101.78 -75.00 12.52
CA ASP A 18 101.94 -74.13 13.69
C ASP A 18 101.22 -72.77 13.56
N TYR A 19 101.05 -72.29 12.32
CA TYR A 19 100.53 -70.95 12.02
C TYR A 19 99.14 -70.96 11.36
N GLY A 20 98.39 -72.05 11.55
CA GLY A 20 96.96 -72.08 11.23
C GLY A 20 96.15 -71.07 12.08
N PRO A 21 94.88 -70.84 11.70
CA PRO A 21 94.00 -69.91 12.42
C PRO A 21 93.83 -70.35 13.88
N LYS A 22 94.33 -69.52 14.80
CA LYS A 22 94.17 -69.69 16.24
C LYS A 22 92.92 -68.93 16.72
N PRO A 23 92.12 -69.47 17.67
CA PRO A 23 90.99 -68.74 18.23
C PRO A 23 91.47 -67.48 18.96
N LEU A 24 90.72 -66.39 18.80
CA LEU A 24 91.02 -65.13 19.49
C LEU A 24 90.64 -65.24 20.98
N PRO A 25 91.38 -64.58 21.90
CA PRO A 25 91.00 -64.50 23.30
C PRO A 25 89.61 -63.83 23.46
N GLU A 26 88.81 -64.32 24.41
CA GLU A 26 87.52 -63.71 24.74
C GLU A 26 87.73 -62.31 25.35
N LEU A 27 86.98 -61.32 24.86
CA LEU A 27 87.00 -59.96 25.41
C LEU A 27 86.23 -59.89 26.73
N PRO A 28 86.70 -59.12 27.73
CA PRO A 28 85.97 -58.96 28.98
C PRO A 28 84.59 -58.30 28.75
N PRO A 29 83.58 -58.64 29.56
CA PRO A 29 82.24 -58.09 29.41
C PRO A 29 82.25 -56.57 29.65
N ARG A 30 81.57 -55.85 28.75
CA ARG A 30 81.41 -54.39 28.84
C ARG A 30 80.49 -54.05 30.00
N ILE A 31 80.98 -53.27 30.97
CA ILE A 31 80.18 -52.78 32.08
C ILE A 31 79.38 -51.56 31.59
N GLU A 32 78.05 -51.70 31.53
CA GLU A 32 77.15 -50.59 31.25
C GLU A 32 76.87 -49.81 32.54
N MET A 33 77.46 -48.63 32.69
CA MET A 33 77.09 -47.71 33.76
C MET A 33 75.75 -47.05 33.43
N LYS A 34 74.70 -47.38 34.19
CA LYS A 34 73.42 -46.68 34.07
C LYS A 34 73.50 -45.32 34.76
N LEU A 35 73.27 -44.24 34.01
CA LEU A 35 73.18 -42.90 34.61
C LEU A 35 71.95 -42.83 35.55
N PRO A 36 72.07 -42.20 36.72
CA PRO A 36 70.92 -41.94 37.58
C PRO A 36 69.94 -40.99 36.88
N LYS A 37 68.64 -41.22 37.09
CA LYS A 37 67.59 -40.31 36.61
C LYS A 37 67.66 -39.01 37.40
N SER A 38 67.80 -37.87 36.71
CA SER A 38 67.76 -36.55 37.34
C SER A 38 66.34 -36.21 37.79
N LEU A 39 66.22 -35.43 38.87
CA LEU A 39 64.94 -34.84 39.29
C LEU A 39 64.43 -33.81 38.25
N PRO A 40 63.12 -33.56 38.21
CA PRO A 40 62.56 -32.46 37.42
C PRO A 40 63.07 -31.10 37.89
N PHE A 41 63.16 -30.14 36.97
CA PHE A 41 63.60 -28.78 37.26
C PHE A 41 62.38 -27.89 37.59
N GLU A 42 62.37 -27.33 38.80
CA GLU A 42 61.29 -26.50 39.37
C GLU A 42 61.63 -24.99 39.34
N GLY A 43 62.59 -24.57 38.52
CA GLY A 43 63.01 -23.16 38.51
C GLY A 43 62.06 -22.28 37.69
N GLU A 44 61.35 -21.39 38.38
CA GLU A 44 60.61 -20.28 37.76
C GLU A 44 61.27 -18.93 38.07
N SER A 45 61.16 -17.97 37.14
CA SER A 45 61.65 -16.61 37.37
C SER A 45 60.61 -15.77 38.11
N ASN A 46 61.07 -14.83 38.95
CA ASN A 46 60.19 -13.88 39.65
C ASN A 46 59.25 -13.12 38.69
N TYR A 47 59.69 -12.86 37.45
CA TYR A 47 58.83 -12.21 36.47
C TYR A 47 57.62 -13.07 36.09
N ARG A 48 57.83 -14.38 35.90
CA ARG A 48 56.79 -15.34 35.50
C ARG A 48 55.74 -15.50 36.60
N SER A 49 56.15 -15.51 37.86
CA SER A 49 55.25 -15.64 39.01
C SER A 49 54.44 -14.36 39.28
N GLU A 50 55.08 -13.19 39.21
CA GLU A 50 54.47 -11.94 39.66
C GLU A 50 53.67 -11.20 38.59
N PHE A 51 54.05 -11.30 37.32
CA PHE A 51 53.49 -10.47 36.24
C PHE A 51 52.61 -11.25 35.26
N GLY A 52 51.99 -12.33 35.73
CA GLY A 52 50.92 -13.01 35.00
C GLY A 52 49.66 -12.15 34.85
N PRO A 53 48.68 -12.60 34.04
CA PRO A 53 47.41 -11.91 33.89
C PRO A 53 46.67 -11.83 35.24
N LYS A 54 46.49 -10.61 35.74
CA LYS A 54 45.72 -10.33 36.97
C LYS A 54 44.29 -9.89 36.59
N PRO A 55 43.25 -10.30 37.33
CA PRO A 55 41.89 -9.85 37.08
C PRO A 55 41.78 -8.33 37.28
N LEU A 56 40.96 -7.67 36.45
CA LEU A 56 40.68 -6.25 36.59
C LEU A 56 39.78 -6.00 37.81
N PRO A 57 39.95 -4.87 38.52
CA PRO A 57 39.01 -4.45 39.55
C PRO A 57 37.59 -4.26 38.99
N GLU A 58 36.58 -4.67 39.76
CA GLU A 58 35.18 -4.43 39.38
C GLU A 58 34.87 -2.93 39.40
N LEU A 59 34.30 -2.42 38.30
CA LEU A 59 33.87 -1.03 38.22
C LEU A 59 32.57 -0.84 39.00
N PRO A 60 32.40 0.29 39.71
CA PRO A 60 31.13 0.59 40.37
C PRO A 60 30.01 0.71 39.34
N PRO A 61 28.75 0.38 39.71
CA PRO A 61 27.62 0.49 38.81
C PRO A 61 27.41 1.94 38.37
N LYS A 62 27.22 2.14 37.06
CA LYS A 62 26.96 3.47 36.49
C LYS A 62 25.55 3.92 36.92
N ILE A 63 25.50 4.93 37.79
CA ILE A 63 24.23 5.53 38.21
C ILE A 63 23.70 6.39 37.05
N TYR A 64 22.59 5.96 36.45
CA TYR A 64 21.88 6.75 35.45
C TYR A 64 20.92 7.70 36.17
N MET A 65 21.27 8.99 36.20
CA MET A 65 20.36 10.03 36.69
C MET A 65 19.30 10.28 35.62
N GLN A 66 18.04 9.99 35.93
CA GLN A 66 16.90 10.36 35.09
C GLN A 66 16.82 11.89 34.99
N PRO A 67 16.57 12.47 33.81
CA PRO A 67 16.34 13.90 33.69
C PRO A 67 15.07 14.30 34.47
N PRO A 68 15.01 15.54 34.99
CA PRO A 68 13.81 16.03 35.68
C PRO A 68 12.62 16.05 34.73
N LYS A 69 11.41 15.83 35.28
CA LYS A 69 10.17 15.90 34.51
C LYS A 69 9.97 17.33 33.97
N PRO A 70 9.60 17.50 32.68
CA PRO A 70 9.33 18.82 32.14
C PRO A 70 8.11 19.45 32.83
N LEU A 71 8.21 20.74 33.15
CA LEU A 71 7.09 21.55 33.65
C LEU A 71 6.30 22.11 32.46
N PRO A 72 4.97 22.31 32.60
CA PRO A 72 4.18 22.99 31.58
C PRO A 72 4.62 24.45 31.45
N PHE A 73 4.60 24.98 30.22
CA PHE A 73 4.94 26.36 29.89
C PHE A 73 3.67 27.15 29.56
N GLU A 74 3.38 28.16 30.38
CA GLU A 74 2.17 29.00 30.29
C GLU A 74 2.40 30.33 29.55
N GLY A 75 3.45 30.42 28.71
CA GLY A 75 3.76 31.66 28.02
C GLY A 75 2.88 31.87 26.80
N GLU A 76 1.97 32.86 26.87
CA GLU A 76 1.24 33.38 25.72
C GLU A 76 1.74 34.77 25.33
N SER A 77 1.80 35.06 24.02
CA SER A 77 2.16 36.39 23.54
C SER A 77 0.96 37.33 23.56
N ASN A 78 1.20 38.62 23.75
CA ASN A 78 0.14 39.64 23.70
C ASN A 78 -0.67 39.60 22.39
N TYR A 79 -0.03 39.19 21.28
CA TYR A 79 -0.74 39.05 20.02
C TYR A 79 -1.77 37.91 20.06
N ARG A 80 -1.39 36.77 20.64
CA ARG A 80 -2.24 35.57 20.76
C ARG A 80 -3.49 35.85 21.60
N SER A 81 -3.37 36.66 22.65
CA SER A 81 -4.48 37.05 23.52
C SER A 81 -5.40 38.09 22.86
N GLU A 82 -4.85 39.10 22.19
CA GLU A 82 -5.60 40.27 21.70
C GLU A 82 -6.24 40.09 20.31
N PHE A 83 -5.68 39.20 19.49
CA PHE A 83 -6.06 39.02 18.07
C PHE A 83 -6.60 37.63 17.76
N GLY A 84 -7.24 37.00 18.75
CA GLY A 84 -8.07 35.82 18.53
C GLY A 84 -9.28 36.09 17.61
N PRO A 85 -10.05 35.05 17.28
CA PRO A 85 -11.25 35.18 16.46
C PRO A 85 -12.26 36.14 17.10
N LYS A 86 -12.49 37.28 16.46
CA LYS A 86 -13.49 38.29 16.88
C LYS A 86 -14.80 38.04 16.13
N PRO A 87 -15.96 38.19 16.79
CA PRO A 87 -17.26 38.05 16.13
C PRO A 87 -17.39 39.10 15.02
N LEU A 88 -17.94 38.68 13.89
CA LEU A 88 -18.22 39.59 12.78
C LEU A 88 -19.44 40.47 13.13
N PRO A 89 -19.47 41.73 12.65
CA PRO A 89 -20.65 42.57 12.80
C PRO A 89 -21.84 41.97 12.04
N GLU A 90 -23.04 42.10 12.62
CA GLU A 90 -24.27 41.63 12.00
C GLU A 90 -24.58 42.44 10.73
N LEU A 91 -24.85 41.75 9.62
CA LEU A 91 -25.21 42.38 8.36
C LEU A 91 -26.65 42.89 8.42
N PRO A 92 -26.94 44.08 7.85
CA PRO A 92 -28.31 44.59 7.78
C PRO A 92 -29.19 43.67 6.91
N PRO A 93 -30.51 43.59 7.21
CA PRO A 93 -31.43 42.77 6.44
C PRO A 93 -31.52 43.25 4.98
N ARG A 94 -31.56 42.29 4.05
CA ARG A 94 -31.68 42.56 2.61
C ARG A 94 -33.08 43.10 2.30
N HIS A 95 -33.17 44.25 1.66
CA HIS A 95 -34.45 44.82 1.25
C HIS A 95 -34.99 44.10 0.01
N GLU A 96 -36.09 43.37 0.16
CA GLU A 96 -36.79 42.71 -0.95
C GLU A 96 -37.75 43.69 -1.64
N THR A 97 -37.52 43.98 -2.91
CA THR A 97 -38.46 44.76 -3.73
C THR A 97 -39.59 43.85 -4.20
N LYS A 98 -40.81 44.10 -3.73
CA LYS A 98 -42.00 43.37 -4.19
C LYS A 98 -42.33 43.78 -5.62
N LEU A 99 -42.39 42.80 -6.52
CA LEU A 99 -42.77 43.01 -7.92
C LEU A 99 -44.24 43.45 -8.01
N VAL A 100 -44.49 44.59 -8.66
CA VAL A 100 -45.83 45.15 -8.84
C VAL A 100 -46.59 44.29 -9.86
N LYS A 101 -47.82 43.86 -9.51
CA LYS A 101 -48.70 43.11 -10.43
C LYS A 101 -49.05 43.98 -11.64
N GLN A 102 -48.89 43.42 -12.84
CA GLN A 102 -49.21 44.11 -14.09
C GLN A 102 -50.73 44.23 -14.27
N LEU A 103 -51.18 45.38 -14.77
CA LEU A 103 -52.58 45.66 -15.10
C LEU A 103 -52.96 44.90 -16.39
N PRO A 104 -54.21 44.42 -16.54
CA PRO A 104 -54.68 43.86 -17.81
C PRO A 104 -54.59 44.87 -18.97
N PHE A 105 -54.40 44.34 -20.18
CA PHE A 105 -54.27 45.12 -21.41
C PHE A 105 -55.63 45.28 -22.10
N GLU A 106 -56.07 46.52 -22.29
CA GLU A 106 -57.38 46.91 -22.85
C GLU A 106 -57.35 47.20 -24.37
N GLY A 107 -56.38 46.67 -25.10
CA GLY A 107 -56.26 46.95 -26.54
C GLY A 107 -57.15 46.07 -27.41
N GLU A 108 -58.25 46.62 -27.91
CA GLU A 108 -59.03 46.04 -29.01
C GLU A 108 -58.77 46.78 -30.33
N SER A 109 -58.81 46.06 -31.46
CA SER A 109 -58.65 46.68 -32.80
C SER A 109 -59.98 47.16 -33.36
N SER A 110 -59.97 48.20 -34.19
CA SER A 110 -61.17 48.69 -34.90
C SER A 110 -61.82 47.61 -35.76
N TYR A 111 -61.02 46.74 -36.38
CA TYR A 111 -61.55 45.63 -37.16
C TYR A 111 -62.39 44.65 -36.32
N ARG A 112 -61.92 44.35 -35.08
CA ARG A 112 -62.60 43.44 -34.15
C ARG A 112 -63.98 43.95 -33.76
N THR A 113 -64.15 45.27 -33.65
CA THR A 113 -65.41 45.90 -33.24
C THR A 113 -66.34 46.16 -34.43
N GLU A 114 -65.80 46.45 -35.62
CA GLU A 114 -66.61 46.77 -36.80
C GLU A 114 -67.19 45.55 -37.53
N TYR A 115 -66.44 44.44 -37.60
CA TYR A 115 -66.80 43.27 -38.42
C TYR A 115 -67.39 42.14 -37.55
N ILE A 116 -68.55 42.41 -36.98
CA ILE A 116 -69.33 41.42 -36.20
C ILE A 116 -70.40 40.77 -37.10
N ARG A 117 -70.76 39.51 -36.81
CA ARG A 117 -71.84 38.80 -37.51
C ARG A 117 -73.15 39.58 -37.39
N LYS A 118 -73.66 40.07 -38.51
CA LYS A 118 -74.98 40.72 -38.59
C LYS A 118 -76.08 39.67 -38.68
N VAL A 119 -77.21 39.93 -38.04
CA VAL A 119 -78.42 39.08 -38.16
C VAL A 119 -78.98 39.23 -39.57
N LEU A 120 -79.28 38.11 -40.24
CA LEU A 120 -79.88 38.11 -41.57
C LEU A 120 -81.40 38.39 -41.46
N PRO A 121 -81.99 39.21 -42.35
CA PRO A 121 -83.43 39.43 -42.35
C PRO A 121 -84.18 38.15 -42.77
N VAL A 122 -85.36 37.92 -42.17
CA VAL A 122 -86.23 36.75 -42.49
C VAL A 122 -86.84 36.92 -43.89
N CYS A 123 -86.86 35.83 -44.67
CA CYS A 123 -87.41 35.84 -46.02
C CYS A 123 -88.95 35.99 -45.98
N PRO A 124 -89.56 36.94 -46.71
CA PRO A 124 -91.02 37.14 -46.68
C PRO A 124 -91.84 35.91 -47.10
N VAL A 125 -91.28 35.02 -47.92
CA VAL A 125 -91.95 33.77 -48.35
C VAL A 125 -92.12 32.79 -47.19
N GLU A 126 -91.18 32.78 -46.25
CA GLU A 126 -91.26 31.94 -45.04
C GLU A 126 -92.39 32.38 -44.10
N LEU A 127 -92.92 33.60 -44.28
CA LEU A 127 -94.06 34.11 -43.52
C LEU A 127 -95.42 33.66 -44.09
N LEU A 128 -95.45 33.07 -45.29
CA LEU A 128 -96.70 32.59 -45.89
C LEU A 128 -97.14 31.26 -45.23
N PRO A 129 -98.47 31.04 -45.08
CA PRO A 129 -98.98 29.77 -44.61
C PRO A 129 -98.62 28.66 -45.59
N LYS A 130 -98.43 27.44 -45.08
CA LYS A 130 -98.06 26.27 -45.89
C LYS A 130 -99.02 26.09 -47.07
N TYR A 131 -98.46 25.89 -48.26
CA TYR A 131 -99.22 25.68 -49.49
C TYR A 131 -100.12 24.42 -49.35
N PRO A 132 -101.43 24.52 -49.62
CA PRO A 132 -102.32 23.37 -49.55
C PRO A 132 -102.09 22.44 -50.75
N THR A 133 -102.47 21.16 -50.60
CA THR A 133 -102.37 20.18 -51.68
C THR A 133 -103.54 20.33 -52.66
N PRO A 134 -103.31 20.51 -53.97
CA PRO A 134 -104.38 20.67 -54.95
C PRO A 134 -105.25 19.39 -55.03
N THR A 135 -106.58 19.55 -55.07
CA THR A 135 -107.55 18.45 -55.10
C THR A 135 -108.50 18.58 -56.31
N TYR A 136 -108.83 17.47 -56.97
CA TYR A 136 -109.64 17.45 -58.19
C TYR A 136 -111.08 17.99 -57.96
N PRO A 137 -111.66 18.79 -58.89
CA PRO A 137 -111.19 19.11 -60.25
C PRO A 137 -110.25 20.31 -60.40
N SER A 138 -109.96 21.10 -59.36
CA SER A 138 -109.09 22.27 -59.46
C SER A 138 -107.63 21.94 -59.13
N GLN A 139 -106.77 21.91 -60.14
CA GLN A 139 -105.34 21.61 -59.98
C GLN A 139 -104.46 22.82 -59.61
N HIS A 140 -104.96 24.05 -59.69
CA HIS A 140 -104.19 25.26 -59.41
C HIS A 140 -104.74 25.95 -58.17
N VAL A 141 -103.83 26.29 -57.26
CA VAL A 141 -104.13 27.08 -56.06
C VAL A 141 -103.39 28.41 -56.11
N PHE A 142 -104.11 29.52 -55.98
CA PHE A 142 -103.61 30.89 -56.02
C PHE A 142 -103.56 31.49 -54.61
N TRP A 143 -102.56 32.34 -54.36
CA TRP A 143 -102.51 33.15 -53.15
C TRP A 143 -103.35 34.42 -53.34
N ASP A 144 -104.33 34.64 -52.48
CA ASP A 144 -105.02 35.91 -52.41
C ASP A 144 -104.38 36.80 -51.34
N ARG A 145 -103.94 37.99 -51.76
CA ARG A 145 -103.27 38.96 -50.91
C ARG A 145 -104.22 39.69 -49.97
N GLU A 146 -105.50 39.84 -50.33
CA GLU A 146 -106.49 40.56 -49.52
C GLU A 146 -107.02 39.68 -48.40
N THR A 147 -107.44 38.46 -48.73
CA THR A 147 -108.00 37.52 -47.74
C THR A 147 -106.94 36.67 -47.04
N LYS A 148 -105.67 36.73 -47.48
CA LYS A 148 -104.53 35.98 -46.94
C LYS A 148 -104.78 34.48 -46.87
N LYS A 149 -105.41 33.93 -47.92
CA LYS A 149 -105.73 32.51 -48.04
C LYS A 149 -105.35 31.99 -49.42
N TRP A 150 -105.16 30.68 -49.46
CA TRP A 150 -104.97 29.92 -50.68
C TRP A 150 -106.34 29.50 -51.24
N TYR A 151 -106.55 29.64 -52.56
CA TYR A 151 -107.77 29.21 -53.28
C TYR A 151 -107.44 28.28 -54.42
#